data_AF-J4HUE4-F1
#
_entry.id   AF-J4HUE4-F1
#
_cell.length_a   1.000
_cell.length_b   1.000
_cell.length_c   1.000
_cell.angle_alpha   90.00
_cell.angle_beta   90.00
_cell.angle_gamma   90.00
#
_symmetry.space_group_name_H-M   'P 1'
#
loop_
_entity.id
_entity.type
_entity.pdbx_description
1 polymer ?
#
loop_
_entity_poly.entity_id
_entity_poly.type
_entity_poly.pdbx_seq_one_letter_code
_entity_poly.pdbx_strand_id
1 'polypeptide(L)'
;MQPSFPSPQSYGQSPPPYQAPPASGFRIPLNTDQPIPSVDVLGRPVGYDADGRSPIFIGSAIFQNSVHPCKIGPHLSPPCRVPYGGGEHEHRGRYDLLPFDPVTMEWVHTSGGRIPPGRRAVQGGYEENGTRLYHALANIGGIRVPGKTGEHLVVAATAHSAAENMWNGITMKSYAGNDYDAV
;
A
#
# COMPACT_ATOMS: atom_id res chain seq x y z
N MET A 1 -1.64 -63.54 -18.53
CA MET A 1 -0.57 -62.56 -18.23
C MET A 1 -1.25 -61.27 -17.77
N GLN A 2 -1.16 -60.92 -16.49
CA GLN A 2 -1.66 -59.63 -15.99
C GLN A 2 -0.57 -58.56 -16.18
N PRO A 3 -0.90 -57.33 -16.60
CA PRO A 3 0.07 -56.24 -16.64
C PRO A 3 0.38 -55.75 -15.21
N SER A 4 1.65 -55.63 -14.87
CA SER A 4 2.09 -54.98 -13.62
C SER A 4 2.03 -53.46 -13.78
N PHE A 5 1.39 -52.76 -12.86
CA PHE A 5 1.49 -51.31 -12.76
C PHE A 5 2.76 -50.90 -11.99
N PRO A 6 3.48 -49.84 -12.41
CA PRO A 6 4.61 -49.33 -11.64
C PRO A 6 4.14 -48.72 -10.32
N SER A 7 4.89 -48.96 -9.24
CA SER A 7 4.65 -48.39 -7.92
C SER A 7 4.70 -46.85 -7.97
N PRO A 8 3.85 -46.14 -7.21
CA PRO A 8 3.88 -44.68 -7.18
C PRO A 8 5.21 -44.21 -6.58
N GLN A 9 5.99 -43.48 -7.38
CA GLN A 9 7.15 -42.75 -6.90
C GLN A 9 6.67 -41.67 -5.93
N SER A 10 7.26 -41.66 -4.74
CA SER A 10 7.04 -40.66 -3.71
C SER A 10 7.43 -39.28 -4.26
N TYR A 11 6.46 -38.47 -4.69
CA TYR A 11 6.66 -37.06 -5.00
C TYR A 11 6.83 -36.26 -3.70
N GLY A 12 7.98 -36.43 -3.05
CA GLY A 12 8.40 -35.65 -1.88
C GLY A 12 9.00 -34.30 -2.27
N GLN A 13 8.32 -33.52 -3.11
CA GLN A 13 8.69 -32.12 -3.30
C GLN A 13 7.79 -31.28 -2.40
N SER A 14 8.33 -30.86 -1.26
CA SER A 14 7.75 -29.78 -0.47
C SER A 14 7.51 -28.58 -1.39
N PRO A 15 6.35 -27.91 -1.32
CA PRO A 15 6.13 -26.70 -2.10
C PRO A 15 7.24 -25.69 -1.79
N PRO A 16 7.68 -24.88 -2.79
CA PRO A 16 8.69 -23.87 -2.56
C PRO A 16 8.26 -22.96 -1.40
N PRO A 17 9.20 -22.50 -0.56
CA PRO A 17 8.87 -21.62 0.54
C PRO A 17 8.14 -20.39 -0.02
N TYR A 18 6.96 -20.08 0.53
CA TYR A 18 6.21 -18.88 0.15
C TYR A 18 7.13 -17.66 0.31
N GLN A 19 7.56 -17.06 -0.79
CA GLN A 19 8.34 -15.82 -0.74
C GLN A 19 7.48 -14.74 -0.11
N ALA A 20 7.96 -14.17 0.99
CA ALA A 20 7.29 -13.04 1.62
C ALA A 20 7.16 -11.89 0.59
N PRO A 21 6.01 -11.18 0.54
CA PRO A 21 5.83 -10.10 -0.41
C PRO A 21 6.92 -9.02 -0.24
N PRO A 22 7.26 -8.29 -1.32
CA PRO A 22 8.18 -7.15 -1.26
C PRO A 22 7.73 -6.13 -0.20
N ALA A 23 8.68 -5.40 0.40
CA ALA A 23 8.37 -4.37 1.40
C ALA A 23 7.45 -3.26 0.86
N SER A 24 7.51 -2.99 -0.44
CA SER A 24 6.63 -2.05 -1.14
C SER A 24 5.30 -2.67 -1.59
N GLY A 25 5.09 -3.97 -1.44
CA GLY A 25 3.99 -4.70 -2.08
C GLY A 25 4.16 -4.83 -3.60
N PHE A 26 3.26 -5.55 -4.25
CA PHE A 26 3.21 -5.63 -5.71
C PHE A 26 2.61 -4.34 -6.30
N ARG A 27 3.22 -3.84 -7.37
CA ARG A 27 2.89 -2.53 -7.95
C ARG A 27 2.50 -2.64 -9.41
N ILE A 28 1.57 -1.78 -9.83
CA ILE A 28 1.16 -1.65 -11.23
C ILE A 28 1.60 -0.27 -11.73
N PRO A 29 2.53 -0.18 -12.70
CA PRO A 29 3.00 1.10 -13.20
C PRO A 29 1.93 1.78 -14.06
N LEU A 30 1.67 3.05 -13.77
CA LEU A 30 0.70 3.90 -14.47
C LEU A 30 1.38 5.22 -14.86
N ASN A 31 0.73 5.94 -15.78
CA ASN A 31 1.17 7.26 -16.22
C ASN A 31 -0.06 8.15 -16.47
N THR A 32 0.05 9.45 -16.24
CA THR A 32 -1.04 10.41 -16.50
C THR A 32 -1.39 10.57 -17.96
N ASP A 33 -0.50 10.18 -18.87
CA ASP A 33 -0.71 10.29 -20.32
C ASP A 33 -1.44 9.05 -20.88
N GLN A 34 -1.75 8.07 -20.04
CA GLN A 34 -2.48 6.88 -20.40
C GLN A 34 -3.84 6.86 -19.71
N PRO A 35 -4.88 6.29 -20.35
CA PRO A 35 -6.17 6.07 -19.69
C PRO A 35 -5.98 5.28 -18.39
N ILE A 36 -6.73 5.65 -17.37
CA ILE A 36 -6.75 4.86 -16.13
C ILE A 36 -7.33 3.47 -16.44
N PRO A 37 -6.73 2.38 -15.92
CA PRO A 37 -7.22 1.04 -16.21
C PRO A 37 -8.57 0.79 -15.53
N SER A 38 -9.24 -0.29 -15.94
CA SER A 38 -10.53 -0.69 -15.38
C SER A 38 -10.43 -1.02 -13.88
N VAL A 39 -11.58 -1.04 -13.21
CA VAL A 39 -11.70 -1.39 -11.78
C VAL A 39 -11.14 -2.77 -11.45
N ASP A 40 -11.13 -3.71 -12.40
CA ASP A 40 -10.54 -5.04 -12.20
C ASP A 40 -9.03 -4.99 -11.96
N VAL A 41 -8.35 -4.02 -12.57
CA VAL A 41 -6.91 -3.77 -12.39
C VAL A 41 -6.66 -2.90 -11.16
N LEU A 42 -7.51 -1.89 -10.93
CA LEU A 42 -7.39 -1.02 -9.76
C LEU A 42 -7.64 -1.77 -8.45
N GLY A 43 -8.44 -2.83 -8.49
CA GLY A 43 -8.79 -3.66 -7.36
C GLY A 43 -9.82 -2.98 -6.44
N ARG A 44 -9.73 -3.30 -5.14
CA ARG A 44 -10.68 -2.77 -4.14
C ARG A 44 -10.27 -1.35 -3.71
N PRO A 45 -11.21 -0.38 -3.70
CA PRO A 45 -10.91 0.95 -3.19
C PRO A 45 -10.62 0.93 -1.68
N VAL A 46 -9.72 1.80 -1.23
CA VAL A 46 -9.40 1.97 0.19
C VAL A 46 -10.38 2.92 0.90
N GLY A 47 -11.18 3.65 0.13
CA GLY A 47 -12.17 4.60 0.61
C GLY A 47 -12.90 5.25 -0.55
N TYR A 48 -13.69 6.26 -0.21
CA TYR A 48 -14.39 7.11 -1.16
C TYR A 48 -14.06 8.56 -0.87
N ASP A 49 -14.11 9.41 -1.88
CA ASP A 49 -13.91 10.85 -1.72
C ASP A 49 -15.06 11.49 -0.92
N ALA A 50 -15.02 12.79 -0.68
CA ALA A 50 -16.00 13.50 0.14
C ALA A 50 -17.46 13.37 -0.34
N ASP A 51 -17.67 12.99 -1.62
CA ASP A 51 -18.99 12.71 -2.18
C ASP A 51 -19.58 11.35 -1.73
N GLY A 52 -18.79 10.51 -1.05
CA GLY A 52 -19.16 9.17 -0.59
C GLY A 52 -19.33 8.14 -1.71
N ARG A 53 -18.96 8.45 -2.96
CA ARG A 53 -19.22 7.62 -4.15
C ARG A 53 -18.00 7.43 -5.05
N SER A 54 -17.14 8.45 -5.14
CA SER A 54 -15.97 8.40 -6.00
C SER A 54 -14.86 7.56 -5.36
N PRO A 55 -14.44 6.44 -5.98
CA PRO A 55 -13.52 5.49 -5.36
C PRO A 55 -12.10 6.04 -5.27
N ILE A 56 -11.44 5.77 -4.15
CA ILE A 56 -10.07 6.17 -3.89
C ILE A 56 -9.17 4.95 -3.73
N PHE A 57 -8.01 5.03 -4.37
CA PHE A 57 -6.93 4.04 -4.35
C PHE A 57 -5.63 4.69 -3.86
N ILE A 58 -4.62 3.86 -3.60
CA ILE A 58 -3.31 4.31 -3.11
C ILE A 58 -2.20 3.90 -4.07
N GLY A 59 -1.16 4.72 -4.15
CA GLY A 59 0.00 4.41 -4.98
C GLY A 59 1.20 5.26 -4.61
N SER A 60 2.19 5.26 -5.48
CA SER A 60 3.45 5.96 -5.27
C SER A 60 3.75 6.84 -6.48
N ALA A 61 3.74 8.16 -6.30
CA ALA A 61 4.14 9.12 -7.32
C ALA A 61 5.67 9.20 -7.40
N ILE A 62 6.21 9.14 -8.62
CA ILE A 62 7.65 9.14 -8.86
C ILE A 62 8.09 10.56 -9.25
N PHE A 63 8.98 11.13 -8.46
CA PHE A 63 9.67 12.40 -8.73
C PHE A 63 11.12 12.12 -9.14
N GLN A 64 11.86 13.16 -9.48
CA GLN A 64 13.25 13.03 -9.93
C GLN A 64 14.16 12.37 -8.87
N ASN A 65 14.04 12.79 -7.61
CA ASN A 65 14.91 12.35 -6.51
C ASN A 65 14.14 11.74 -5.33
N SER A 66 12.83 11.57 -5.44
CA SER A 66 11.98 11.07 -4.37
C SER A 66 10.81 10.26 -4.90
N VAL A 67 10.20 9.46 -4.02
CA VAL A 67 8.98 8.71 -4.32
C VAL A 67 8.02 8.93 -3.16
N HIS A 68 6.82 9.42 -3.44
CA HIS A 68 5.86 9.76 -2.40
C HIS A 68 4.59 8.92 -2.49
N PRO A 69 4.07 8.41 -1.36
CA PRO A 69 2.71 7.88 -1.32
C PRO A 69 1.71 8.91 -1.85
N CYS A 70 0.73 8.45 -2.63
CA CYS A 70 -0.25 9.30 -3.30
C CYS A 70 -1.66 8.72 -3.23
N LYS A 71 -2.65 9.61 -3.32
CA LYS A 71 -4.07 9.32 -3.57
C LYS A 71 -4.27 9.16 -5.07
N ILE A 72 -4.97 8.11 -5.48
CA ILE A 72 -5.38 7.89 -6.87
C ILE A 72 -6.91 7.91 -6.92
N GLY A 73 -7.48 8.85 -7.68
CA GLY A 73 -8.91 8.97 -7.92
C GLY A 73 -9.19 8.98 -9.41
N PRO A 74 -9.86 7.97 -9.99
CA PRO A 74 -10.21 7.95 -11.42
C PRO A 74 -11.03 9.14 -11.90
N HIS A 75 -11.78 9.76 -10.98
CA HIS A 75 -12.59 10.97 -11.21
C HIS A 75 -11.78 12.27 -11.19
N LEU A 76 -10.52 12.23 -10.79
CA LEU A 76 -9.65 13.40 -10.71
C LEU A 76 -8.87 13.61 -12.02
N SER A 77 -8.52 14.87 -12.31
CA SER A 77 -7.69 15.21 -13.47
C SER A 77 -6.52 16.12 -13.03
N PRO A 78 -5.26 15.64 -13.07
CA PRO A 78 -4.85 14.24 -13.27
C PRO A 78 -5.29 13.31 -12.11
N PRO A 79 -5.35 11.99 -12.33
CA PRO A 79 -5.84 11.02 -11.33
C PRO A 79 -5.01 10.92 -10.04
N CYS A 80 -3.75 11.34 -10.08
CA CYS A 80 -2.79 11.19 -8.98
C CYS A 80 -2.62 12.51 -8.20
N ARG A 81 -2.77 12.44 -6.87
CA ARG A 81 -2.57 13.56 -5.93
C ARG A 81 -1.57 13.19 -4.85
N VAL A 82 -0.60 14.04 -4.59
CA VAL A 82 0.46 13.82 -3.59
C VAL A 82 0.25 14.77 -2.40
N PRO A 83 0.17 14.26 -1.16
CA PRO A 83 0.11 15.09 0.03
C PRO A 83 1.49 15.68 0.34
N TYR A 84 1.62 17.00 0.25
CA TYR A 84 2.85 17.74 0.50
C TYR A 84 2.55 19.12 1.07
N GLY A 85 3.38 19.65 1.96
CA GLY A 85 3.25 21.03 2.46
C GLY A 85 1.93 21.37 3.15
N GLY A 86 1.17 20.38 3.65
CA GLY A 86 -0.16 20.59 4.25
C GLY A 86 -1.32 20.64 3.26
N GLY A 87 -1.10 20.32 1.99
CA GLY A 87 -2.14 20.22 0.96
C GLY A 87 -1.96 19.00 0.05
N GLU A 88 -2.88 18.85 -0.91
CA GLU A 88 -2.78 17.89 -2.00
C GLU A 88 -2.35 18.58 -3.30
N HIS A 89 -1.33 18.04 -3.95
CA HIS A 89 -0.79 18.57 -5.19
C HIS A 89 -1.05 17.61 -6.35
N GLU A 90 -1.33 18.17 -7.52
CA GLU A 90 -1.43 17.38 -8.75
C GLU A 90 -0.08 16.74 -9.09
N HIS A 91 -0.09 15.46 -9.46
CA HIS A 91 1.09 14.79 -10.00
C HIS A 91 0.90 14.48 -11.49
N ARG A 92 1.94 14.73 -12.29
CA ARG A 92 2.00 14.43 -13.73
C ARG A 92 3.20 13.53 -14.02
N GLY A 93 3.00 12.55 -14.89
CA GLY A 93 4.00 11.53 -15.23
C GLY A 93 3.73 10.19 -14.57
N ARG A 94 4.80 9.45 -14.24
CA ARG A 94 4.70 8.07 -13.74
C ARG A 94 4.28 8.01 -12.28
N TYR A 95 3.38 7.08 -11.97
CA TYR A 95 3.01 6.69 -10.62
C TYR A 95 2.68 5.20 -10.59
N ASP A 96 2.94 4.54 -9.47
CA ASP A 96 2.78 3.11 -9.34
C ASP A 96 1.63 2.80 -8.36
N LEU A 97 0.52 2.25 -8.87
CA LEU A 97 -0.63 1.81 -8.07
C LEU A 97 -0.22 0.69 -7.11
N LEU A 98 -0.74 0.73 -5.89
CA LEU A 98 -0.74 -0.38 -4.93
C LEU A 98 -2.16 -0.93 -4.79
N PRO A 99 -2.47 -2.08 -5.44
CA PRO A 99 -3.72 -2.77 -5.18
C PRO A 99 -3.80 -3.17 -3.71
N PHE A 100 -4.86 -2.75 -3.03
CA PHE A 100 -5.08 -3.14 -1.64
C PHE A 100 -5.61 -4.57 -1.58
N ASP A 101 -4.84 -5.46 -0.98
CA ASP A 101 -5.22 -6.86 -0.78
C ASP A 101 -5.48 -7.13 0.71
N PRO A 102 -6.75 -7.34 1.14
CA PRO A 102 -7.08 -7.61 2.54
C PRO A 102 -6.58 -8.97 3.04
N VAL A 103 -6.16 -9.88 2.14
CA VAL A 103 -5.55 -11.16 2.51
C VAL A 103 -4.15 -10.93 3.06
N THR A 104 -3.36 -10.09 2.39
CA THR A 104 -1.95 -9.83 2.75
C THR A 104 -1.70 -8.51 3.47
N MET A 105 -2.67 -7.60 3.50
CA MET A 105 -2.56 -6.26 4.08
C MET A 105 -3.66 -5.97 5.09
N GLU A 106 -3.36 -5.10 6.04
CA GLU A 106 -4.31 -4.57 7.01
C GLU A 106 -3.99 -3.12 7.36
N TRP A 107 -5.02 -2.37 7.73
CA TRP A 107 -4.89 -1.03 8.28
C TRP A 107 -4.76 -1.14 9.80
N VAL A 108 -3.74 -0.53 10.37
CA VAL A 108 -3.42 -0.62 11.79
C VAL A 108 -3.36 0.77 12.39
N HIS A 109 -4.12 0.97 13.46
CA HIS A 109 -4.09 2.20 14.24
C HIS A 109 -2.69 2.41 14.82
N THR A 110 -2.10 3.56 14.51
CA THR A 110 -0.82 4.01 15.04
C THR A 110 -0.75 5.54 15.09
N SER A 111 0.30 6.08 15.69
CA SER A 111 0.51 7.52 15.81
C SER A 111 1.99 7.87 15.87
N GLY A 112 2.31 9.12 15.54
CA GLY A 112 3.68 9.65 15.58
C GLY A 112 4.68 8.90 14.70
N GLY A 113 4.25 8.44 13.52
CA GLY A 113 5.13 7.75 12.57
C GLY A 113 5.55 6.34 12.97
N ARG A 114 5.11 5.83 14.13
CA ARG A 114 5.56 4.55 14.68
C ARG A 114 4.98 3.37 13.91
N ILE A 115 5.81 2.36 13.68
CA ILE A 115 5.36 1.06 13.18
C ILE A 115 5.08 0.18 14.41
N PRO A 116 3.87 -0.39 14.55
CA PRO A 116 3.55 -1.27 15.68
C PRO A 116 4.50 -2.47 15.76
N PRO A 117 4.90 -2.92 16.97
CA PRO A 117 5.76 -4.08 17.13
C PRO A 117 5.23 -5.33 16.41
N GLY A 118 6.12 -6.10 15.78
CA GLY A 118 5.76 -7.32 15.04
C GLY A 118 5.06 -7.09 13.70
N ARG A 119 4.83 -5.82 13.30
CA ARG A 119 4.24 -5.47 12.01
C ARG A 119 5.29 -4.92 11.05
N ARG A 120 4.99 -5.02 9.76
CA ARG A 120 5.82 -4.48 8.67
C ARG A 120 5.00 -3.49 7.86
N ALA A 121 5.28 -2.19 7.97
CA ALA A 121 4.59 -1.17 7.20
C ALA A 121 4.89 -1.30 5.69
N VAL A 122 3.89 -1.00 4.85
CA VAL A 122 4.08 -1.03 3.39
C VAL A 122 4.82 0.24 2.96
N GLN A 123 6.04 0.08 2.47
CA GLN A 123 6.84 1.20 1.99
C GLN A 123 6.20 1.78 0.73
N GLY A 124 5.87 3.07 0.78
CA GLY A 124 5.33 3.80 -0.35
C GLY A 124 6.37 4.68 -1.06
N GLY A 125 7.54 4.88 -0.47
CA GLY A 125 8.65 5.53 -1.14
C GLY A 125 9.70 6.07 -0.17
N TYR A 126 10.26 7.22 -0.51
CA TYR A 126 11.31 7.91 0.23
C TYR A 126 11.33 9.41 -0.10
N GLU A 127 11.73 10.22 0.87
CA GLU A 127 12.07 11.64 0.70
C GLU A 127 13.42 11.79 -0.04
N GLU A 128 13.77 12.99 -0.51
CA GLU A 128 15.01 13.24 -1.26
C GLU A 128 16.30 12.83 -0.50
N ASN A 129 16.27 12.91 0.83
CA ASN A 129 17.36 12.49 1.70
C ASN A 129 17.42 10.96 1.92
N GLY A 130 16.57 10.19 1.24
CA GLY A 130 16.46 8.73 1.34
C GLY A 130 15.62 8.23 2.51
N THR A 131 15.02 9.12 3.32
CA THR A 131 14.21 8.70 4.47
C THR A 131 12.93 8.04 4.00
N ARG A 132 12.60 6.86 4.57
CA ARG A 132 11.46 6.06 4.12
C ARG A 132 10.12 6.71 4.40
N LEU A 133 9.20 6.50 3.47
CA LEU A 133 7.79 6.86 3.58
C LEU A 133 6.91 5.63 3.47
N TYR A 134 5.84 5.61 4.24
CA TYR A 134 4.85 4.54 4.28
C TYR A 134 3.46 5.08 3.94
N HIS A 135 2.62 4.20 3.42
CA HIS A 135 1.22 4.51 3.14
C HIS A 135 0.43 4.68 4.43
N ALA A 136 -0.34 5.77 4.52
CA ALA A 136 -1.19 6.07 5.65
C ALA A 136 -2.62 6.35 5.20
N LEU A 137 -3.56 6.26 6.13
CA LEU A 137 -4.96 6.59 5.92
C LEU A 137 -5.52 7.25 7.19
N ALA A 138 -5.93 8.51 7.09
CA ALA A 138 -6.69 9.16 8.17
C ALA A 138 -8.16 8.86 8.05
N ASN A 139 -8.85 9.02 9.18
CA ASN A 139 -10.26 9.32 9.20
C ASN A 139 -10.45 10.81 9.58
N ILE A 140 -10.89 11.64 8.63
CA ILE A 140 -11.16 13.07 8.85
C ILE A 140 -12.66 13.30 8.62
N GLY A 141 -13.40 13.61 9.69
CA GLY A 141 -14.85 13.84 9.59
C GLY A 141 -15.65 12.64 9.03
N GLY A 142 -15.19 11.40 9.27
CA GLY A 142 -15.79 10.18 8.73
C GLY A 142 -15.26 9.75 7.36
N ILE A 143 -14.40 10.57 6.73
CA ILE A 143 -13.85 10.32 5.39
C ILE A 143 -12.47 9.67 5.53
N ARG A 144 -12.24 8.58 4.81
CA ARG A 144 -10.95 7.88 4.76
C ARG A 144 -10.03 8.56 3.74
N VAL A 145 -9.04 9.31 4.22
CA VAL A 145 -8.16 10.13 3.37
C VAL A 145 -6.76 9.51 3.30
N PRO A 146 -6.29 9.05 2.13
CA PRO A 146 -4.94 8.53 1.99
C PRO A 146 -3.88 9.59 2.20
N GLY A 147 -2.75 9.17 2.75
CA GLY A 147 -1.64 10.04 3.10
C GLY A 147 -0.29 9.33 3.11
N LYS A 148 0.72 10.05 3.61
CA LYS A 148 2.05 9.51 3.88
C LYS A 148 2.41 9.63 5.35
N THR A 149 3.13 8.66 5.88
CA THR A 149 3.73 8.69 7.22
C THR A 149 5.19 8.25 7.17
N GLY A 150 5.95 8.52 8.21
CA GLY A 150 7.34 8.13 8.39
C GLY A 150 7.77 8.47 9.82
N GLU A 151 8.81 7.83 10.33
CA GLU A 151 9.29 8.09 11.72
C GLU A 151 9.69 9.55 11.96
N HIS A 152 10.06 10.26 10.87
CA HIS A 152 10.40 11.68 10.87
C HIS A 152 9.19 12.61 10.68
N LEU A 153 8.01 12.06 10.37
CA LEU A 153 6.78 12.82 10.19
C LEU A 153 5.96 12.73 11.48
N VAL A 154 5.88 13.84 12.21
CA VAL A 154 5.10 13.93 13.46
C VAL A 154 3.61 13.69 13.22
N VAL A 155 3.13 14.02 12.01
CA VAL A 155 1.74 13.87 11.57
C VAL A 155 1.74 13.30 10.16
N ALA A 156 0.80 12.41 9.83
CA ALA A 156 0.68 11.97 8.44
C ALA A 156 0.18 13.14 7.58
N ALA A 157 0.73 13.30 6.39
CA ALA A 157 0.30 14.37 5.50
C ALA A 157 -0.95 13.92 4.72
N THR A 158 -2.03 14.72 4.79
CA THR A 158 -3.25 14.59 3.98
C THR A 158 -3.69 15.94 3.44
N ALA A 159 -4.59 15.93 2.43
CA ALA A 159 -5.19 17.11 1.81
C ALA A 159 -5.76 18.14 2.78
N HIS A 160 -6.36 17.68 3.87
CA HIS A 160 -7.10 18.51 4.81
C HIS A 160 -6.36 18.55 6.14
N SER A 161 -5.38 19.45 6.25
CA SER A 161 -4.58 19.70 7.45
C SER A 161 -3.69 18.53 7.89
N ALA A 162 -2.67 18.86 8.69
CA ALA A 162 -1.99 17.86 9.52
C ALA A 162 -3.03 17.33 10.52
N ALA A 163 -3.74 16.24 10.20
CA ALA A 163 -4.74 15.71 11.11
C ALA A 163 -4.05 15.19 12.39
N GLU A 164 -4.32 15.85 13.52
CA GLU A 164 -3.65 15.51 14.76
C GLU A 164 -3.94 14.06 15.20
N ASN A 165 -2.86 13.39 15.59
CA ASN A 165 -2.74 12.31 16.57
C ASN A 165 -3.33 10.91 16.34
N MET A 166 -4.09 10.61 15.28
CA MET A 166 -4.51 9.22 15.01
C MET A 166 -4.56 8.87 13.52
N TRP A 167 -3.73 7.92 13.11
CA TRP A 167 -3.62 7.49 11.71
C TRP A 167 -3.63 5.97 11.60
N ASN A 168 -4.21 5.45 10.53
CA ASN A 168 -4.05 4.04 10.21
C ASN A 168 -2.89 3.87 9.24
N GLY A 169 -1.79 3.27 9.70
CA GLY A 169 -0.72 2.81 8.81
C GLY A 169 -1.16 1.50 8.15
N ILE A 170 -0.89 1.32 6.86
CA ILE A 170 -1.05 -0.01 6.27
C ILE A 170 0.18 -0.86 6.62
N THR A 171 -0.07 -2.04 7.15
CA THR A 171 0.95 -3.04 7.40
C THR A 171 0.66 -4.28 6.59
N MET A 172 1.71 -4.92 6.08
CA MET A 172 1.61 -6.28 5.61
C MET A 172 1.32 -7.18 6.81
N LYS A 173 0.34 -8.08 6.68
CA LYS A 173 0.17 -9.18 7.62
C LYS A 173 1.42 -10.05 7.51
N SER A 174 2.17 -10.16 8.60
CA SER A 174 3.15 -11.22 8.74
C SER A 174 2.39 -12.53 8.88
N TYR A 175 2.45 -13.40 7.87
CA TYR A 175 2.19 -14.80 8.14
C TYR A 175 3.35 -15.26 9.02
N ALA A 176 3.11 -15.40 10.32
CA ALA A 176 4.00 -16.18 11.16
C ALA A 176 4.05 -17.57 10.51
N GLY A 177 5.18 -17.91 9.88
CA GLY A 177 5.50 -19.30 9.64
C GLY A 177 5.43 -19.98 11.00
N ASN A 178 4.70 -21.09 11.07
CA ASN A 178 4.46 -21.84 12.29
C ASN A 178 5.69 -21.86 13.20
N ASP A 179 5.63 -21.16 14.33
CA ASP A 179 6.51 -21.39 15.48
C ASP A 179 6.07 -22.72 16.13
N TYR A 180 6.39 -23.83 15.47
CA TYR A 180 6.61 -25.11 16.15
C TYR A 180 8.11 -25.35 16.07
N ASP A 181 8.85 -24.80 17.03
CA ASP A 181 10.10 -25.33 17.60
C ASP A 181 10.77 -24.25 18.46
N ALA A 182 10.17 -24.01 19.63
CA ALA A 182 10.83 -23.32 20.72
C ALA A 182 10.28 -23.83 22.06
N VAL A 183 10.47 -25.13 22.35
CA VAL A 183 10.80 -25.68 23.68
C VAL A 183 11.56 -26.99 23.50
#